data_AF-M5P2B2-F1
#
_entry.id   AF-M5P2B2-F1
#
_cell.length_a   1.000
_cell.length_b   1.000
_cell.length_c   1.000
_cell.angle_alpha   90.00
_cell.angle_beta   90.00
_cell.angle_gamma   90.00
#
_symmetry.space_group_name_H-M   'P 1'
#
loop_
_entity.id
_entity.type
_entity.pdbx_description
1 polymer ?
#
loop_
_entity_poly.entity_id
_entity_poly.type
_entity_poly.pdbx_seq_one_letter_code
_entity_poly.pdbx_strand_id
1 'polypeptide(L)'
;MDRSEQKLTAKQLKKIADHIEDTREEYNDLLLQMKKLISDIDEQTMSKEKVKEILSGTYEQMKEYALFVESIEAFLKSSARNVHAKQDG
;
A
#
# COMPACT_ATOMS: atom_id res chain seq x y z
N MET A 1 -36.30 -12.24 2.17
CA MET A 1 -34.93 -12.14 1.64
C MET A 1 -34.00 -12.37 2.81
N ASP A 2 -33.43 -13.56 2.89
CA ASP A 2 -32.58 -13.95 4.01
C ASP A 2 -31.25 -13.18 3.90
N ARG A 3 -31.00 -12.27 4.85
CA ARG A 3 -29.70 -11.63 5.04
C ARG A 3 -28.78 -12.62 5.76
N SER A 4 -28.60 -13.81 5.19
CA SER A 4 -27.43 -14.60 5.53
C SER A 4 -26.25 -13.79 5.04
N GLU A 5 -25.64 -13.09 5.99
CA GLU A 5 -24.35 -12.42 5.90
C GLU A 5 -23.52 -13.12 4.83
N GLN A 6 -23.15 -12.40 3.76
CA GLN A 6 -22.13 -12.87 2.84
C GLN A 6 -20.83 -13.01 3.63
N LYS A 7 -20.66 -14.14 4.32
CA LYS A 7 -19.47 -14.45 5.09
C LYS A 7 -18.32 -14.51 4.10
N LEU A 8 -17.43 -13.54 4.18
CA LEU A 8 -16.18 -13.54 3.44
C LEU A 8 -15.42 -14.82 3.75
N THR A 9 -15.18 -15.63 2.72
CA THR A 9 -14.40 -16.86 2.84
C THR A 9 -12.91 -16.55 2.94
N ALA A 10 -12.13 -17.46 3.53
CA ALA A 10 -10.67 -17.33 3.58
C ALA A 10 -10.06 -17.13 2.17
N LYS A 11 -10.61 -17.81 1.15
CA LYS A 11 -10.19 -17.68 -0.24
C LYS A 11 -10.45 -16.28 -0.81
N GLN A 12 -11.60 -15.67 -0.51
CA GLN A 12 -11.91 -14.31 -0.97
C GLN A 12 -11.00 -13.28 -0.30
N LEU A 13 -10.78 -13.41 1.02
CA LEU A 13 -9.88 -12.52 1.77
C LEU A 13 -8.45 -12.60 1.22
N LYS A 14 -7.95 -13.82 0.97
CA LYS A 14 -6.63 -14.03 0.38
C LYS A 14 -6.53 -13.37 -1.00
N LYS A 15 -7.51 -13.59 -1.88
CA LYS A 15 -7.51 -12.98 -3.22
C LYS A 15 -7.46 -11.44 -3.18
N ILE A 16 -8.17 -10.82 -2.23
CA ILE A 16 -8.13 -9.36 -2.06
C ILE A 16 -6.76 -8.93 -1.54
N ALA A 17 -6.18 -9.64 -0.58
CA ALA A 17 -4.85 -9.33 -0.06
C ALA A 17 -3.77 -9.45 -1.13
N ASP A 18 -3.79 -10.52 -1.93
CA ASP A 18 -2.84 -10.74 -3.03
C ASP A 18 -2.93 -9.58 -4.06
N HIS A 19 -4.14 -9.13 -4.41
CA HIS A 19 -4.32 -7.98 -5.31
C HIS A 19 -3.78 -6.66 -4.72
N ILE A 20 -3.93 -6.48 -3.40
CA ILE A 20 -3.39 -5.31 -2.70
C ILE A 20 -1.87 -5.34 -2.67
N GLU A 21 -1.26 -6.51 -2.48
CA GLU A 21 0.19 -6.72 -2.53
C GLU A 21 0.74 -6.35 -3.91
N ASP A 22 0.16 -6.89 -5.00
CA ASP A 22 0.57 -6.56 -6.37
C ASP A 22 0.53 -5.03 -6.62
N THR A 23 -0.57 -4.37 -6.23
CA THR A 23 -0.73 -2.92 -6.39
C THR A 23 0.29 -2.14 -5.55
N ARG A 24 0.60 -2.63 -4.35
CA ARG A 24 1.60 -2.01 -3.46
C ARG A 24 3.01 -2.12 -4.02
N GLU A 25 3.36 -3.24 -4.67
CA GLU A 25 4.65 -3.41 -5.33
C GLU A 25 4.83 -2.40 -6.47
N GLU A 26 3.84 -2.26 -7.35
CA GLU A 26 3.85 -1.23 -8.42
C GLU A 26 4.01 0.19 -7.85
N TYR A 27 3.36 0.45 -6.72
CA TYR A 27 3.46 1.74 -6.04
C TYR A 27 4.84 2.00 -5.43
N ASN A 28 5.50 0.95 -4.89
CA ASN A 28 6.86 1.05 -4.38
C ASN A 28 7.88 1.38 -5.48
N ASP A 29 7.68 0.85 -6.70
CA ASP A 29 8.52 1.22 -7.84
C ASP A 29 8.38 2.70 -8.21
N LEU A 30 7.16 3.25 -8.13
CA LEU A 30 6.92 4.68 -8.32
C LEU A 30 7.62 5.52 -7.23
N LEU A 31 7.55 5.08 -5.97
CA LEU A 31 8.27 5.72 -4.86
C LEU A 31 9.78 5.78 -5.10
N LEU A 32 10.39 4.71 -5.63
CA LEU A 32 11.81 4.67 -5.97
C LEU A 32 12.16 5.67 -7.08
N GLN A 33 11.33 5.75 -8.12
CA GLN A 33 11.49 6.73 -9.20
C GLN A 33 11.39 8.17 -8.67
N MET A 34 10.43 8.44 -7.79
CA MET A 34 10.26 9.75 -7.16
C MET A 34 11.46 10.12 -6.29
N LYS A 35 11.97 9.18 -5.48
CA LYS A 35 13.18 9.38 -4.68
C LYS A 35 14.40 9.74 -5.53
N LYS A 36 14.57 9.04 -6.66
CA LYS A 36 15.64 9.32 -7.62
C LYS A 36 15.48 10.73 -8.20
N LEU A 37 14.29 11.09 -8.66
CA LEU A 37 13.99 12.42 -9.19
C LEU A 37 14.35 13.53 -8.18
N ILE A 38 13.99 13.36 -6.91
CA ILE A 38 14.31 14.31 -5.84
C ILE A 38 15.83 14.44 -5.64
N SER A 39 16.55 13.32 -5.72
CA SER A 39 18.01 13.27 -5.55
C SER A 39 18.75 13.94 -6.71
N ASP A 40 18.19 13.87 -7.92
CA ASP A 40 18.76 14.45 -9.14
C ASP A 40 18.53 15.97 -9.25
N ILE A 41 17.71 16.58 -8.38
CA ILE A 41 17.49 18.03 -8.35
C ILE A 41 18.68 18.74 -7.72
N ASP A 42 19.43 19.46 -8.55
CA ASP A 42 20.52 20.34 -8.14
C ASP A 42 20.01 21.72 -7.66
N GLU A 43 20.37 22.11 -6.44
CA GLU A 43 19.82 23.26 -5.68
C GLU A 43 20.44 24.62 -6.07
N GLN A 44 21.03 24.75 -7.26
CA GLN A 44 21.71 26.00 -7.65
C GLN A 44 20.78 27.23 -7.82
N THR A 45 19.45 27.08 -7.74
CA THR A 45 18.50 28.20 -7.80
C THR A 45 17.31 28.02 -6.84
N MET A 46 16.83 29.13 -6.25
CA MET A 46 15.66 29.18 -5.33
C MET A 46 14.40 28.49 -5.88
N SER A 47 14.22 28.50 -7.21
CA SER A 47 13.07 27.83 -7.85
C SER A 47 13.14 26.31 -7.76
N LYS A 48 14.34 25.72 -7.76
CA LYS A 48 14.54 24.27 -7.68
C LYS A 48 14.44 23.75 -6.24
N GLU A 49 14.84 24.58 -5.28
CA GLU A 49 14.74 24.29 -3.85
C GLU A 49 13.26 24.10 -3.43
N LYS A 50 12.37 25.02 -3.84
CA LYS A 50 10.93 24.90 -3.59
C LYS A 50 10.29 23.68 -4.27
N VAL A 51 10.75 23.34 -5.47
CA VAL A 51 10.30 22.12 -6.17
C VAL A 51 10.74 20.88 -5.41
N LYS A 52 11.99 20.85 -4.92
CA LYS A 52 12.51 19.74 -4.10
C LYS A 52 11.74 19.59 -2.79
N GLU A 53 11.40 20.70 -2.12
CA GLU A 53 10.60 20.69 -0.90
C GLU A 53 9.21 20.07 -1.14
N ILE A 54 8.49 20.52 -2.17
CA ILE A 54 7.17 19.99 -2.53
C ILE A 54 7.25 18.50 -2.84
N LEU A 55 8.21 18.10 -3.69
CA LEU A 55 8.37 16.70 -4.07
C LEU A 55 8.75 15.82 -2.89
N SER A 56 9.59 16.31 -1.97
CA SER A 56 9.95 15.60 -0.74
C SER A 56 8.74 15.42 0.17
N GLY A 57 7.90 16.45 0.31
CA GLY A 57 6.64 16.35 1.06
C GLY A 57 5.69 15.32 0.46
N THR A 58 5.51 15.33 -0.86
CA THR A 58 4.71 14.31 -1.57
C THR A 58 5.31 12.91 -1.38
N TYR A 59 6.63 12.75 -1.48
CA TYR A 59 7.29 11.46 -1.28
C TYR A 59 7.04 10.89 0.12
N GLU A 60 7.08 11.72 1.17
CA GLU A 60 6.76 11.27 2.53
C GLU A 60 5.29 10.85 2.68
N GLN A 61 4.35 11.60 2.11
CA GLN A 61 2.93 11.22 2.09
C GLN A 61 2.72 9.89 1.35
N MET A 62 3.43 9.68 0.25
CA MET A 62 3.38 8.43 -0.50
C MET A 62 3.92 7.25 0.33
N LYS A 63 5.01 7.44 1.08
CA LYS A 63 5.51 6.40 2.00
C LYS A 63 4.50 6.02 3.06
N GLU A 64 3.85 7.00 3.68
CA GLU A 64 2.80 6.74 4.68
C GLU A 64 1.63 5.96 4.08
N TYR A 65 1.22 6.30 2.85
CA TYR A 65 0.19 5.56 2.13
C TYR A 65 0.61 4.11 1.87
N ALA A 66 1.85 3.85 1.44
CA ALA A 66 2.34 2.50 1.21
C ALA A 66 2.29 1.64 2.48
N LEU A 67 2.67 2.21 3.63
CA LEU A 67 2.58 1.53 4.94
C LEU A 67 1.13 1.27 5.34
N PHE A 68 0.21 2.20 5.07
CA PHE A 68 -1.21 1.99 5.32
C PHE A 68 -1.76 0.83 4.49
N VAL A 69 -1.43 0.78 3.19
CA VAL A 69 -1.85 -0.31 2.30
C VAL A 69 -1.28 -1.66 2.75
N GLU A 70 0.00 -1.71 3.14
CA GLU A 70 0.61 -2.90 3.74
C GLU A 70 -0.12 -3.37 5.01
N SER A 71 -0.57 -2.43 5.85
CA SER A 71 -1.34 -2.78 7.06
C SER A 71 -2.69 -3.44 6.74
N ILE A 72 -3.36 -2.99 5.67
CA ILE A 72 -4.61 -3.60 5.19
C ILE A 72 -4.34 -5.00 4.65
N GLU A 73 -3.30 -5.15 3.83
CA GLU A 73 -2.86 -6.44 3.29
C GLU A 73 -2.60 -7.45 4.41
N ALA A 74 -1.80 -7.06 5.41
CA ALA A 74 -1.47 -7.89 6.57
C ALA A 74 -2.71 -8.27 7.38
N PHE A 75 -3.63 -7.34 7.58
CA PHE A 75 -4.91 -7.59 8.26
C PHE A 75 -5.75 -8.63 7.52
N LEU A 76 -5.86 -8.52 6.19
CA LEU A 76 -6.63 -9.46 5.37
C LEU A 76 -5.99 -10.86 5.35
N LYS A 77 -4.65 -10.95 5.22
CA LYS A 77 -3.91 -12.23 5.33
C LYS A 77 -4.12 -12.88 6.70
N SER A 78 -4.08 -12.09 7.78
CA SER A 78 -4.36 -12.57 9.14
C SER A 78 -5.81 -13.07 9.28
N SER A 79 -6.77 -12.31 8.77
CA SER A 79 -8.19 -12.66 8.79
C SER A 79 -8.47 -13.95 8.02
N ALA A 80 -7.85 -14.13 6.84
CA ALA A 80 -7.97 -15.36 6.06
C ALA A 80 -7.50 -16.60 6.82
N ARG A 81 -6.35 -16.50 7.53
CA ARG A 81 -5.84 -17.59 8.39
C ARG A 81 -6.80 -17.93 9.53
N ASN A 82 -7.37 -16.91 10.17
CA ASN A 82 -8.31 -17.11 11.29
C ASN A 82 -9.64 -17.73 10.84
N VAL A 83 -10.12 -17.37 9.64
CA VAL A 83 -11.33 -17.98 9.07
C VAL A 83 -11.09 -19.44 8.70
N HIS A 84 -9.93 -19.77 8.13
CA HIS A 84 -9.56 -21.15 7.81
C HIS A 84 -9.43 -22.01 9.08
N ALA A 85 -8.79 -21.50 10.14
CA ALA A 85 -8.62 -22.23 11.39
C ALA A 85 -9.95 -22.55 12.11
N LYS A 86 -10.99 -21.74 11.91
CA LYS A 86 -12.34 -21.99 12.47
C LYS A 86 -13.19 -22.96 11.63
N GLN A 87 -12.75 -23.32 10.42
CA GLN A 87 -13.46 -24.26 9.55
C GLN A 87 -12.95 -25.71 9.71
N ASP A 88 -11.73 -25.89 10.23
CA ASP A 88 -11.08 -27.20 10.40
C ASP A 88 -11.12 -27.75 11.83
N GLY A 89 -11.73 -27.03 12.79
CA GLY A 89 -11.88 -27.44 14.19
C GLY A 89 -13.34 -27.57 14.58
#